data_AF-A0A370I329-F1
#
_entry.id   AF-A0A370I329-F1
#
_cell.length_a   1.000
_cell.length_b   1.000
_cell.length_c   1.000
_cell.angle_alpha   90.00
_cell.angle_beta   90.00
_cell.angle_gamma   90.00
#
_symmetry.space_group_name_H-M   'P 1'
#
loop_
_entity.id
_entity.type
_entity.pdbx_description
1 polymer ?
#
loop_
_entity_poly.entity_id
_entity_poly.type
_entity_poly.pdbx_seq_one_letter_code
_entity_poly.pdbx_strand_id
1 'polypeptide(L)'
;MTSDLYDVVSSYYRNIDGGDLGTALSCFSSDAVYRRPGYSALVGRASIEEYYASTRIIQRGSHRISSIVCDMDEVAVRGYFEGVSRDDRPLSVGFADFWRFAGRMVIERNTYFDVAAV
;
A
#
# COMPACT_ATOMS: atom_id res chain seq x y z
N MET A 1 -5.73 20.60 0.89
CA MET A 1 -6.34 19.29 0.55
C MET A 1 -5.29 18.34 -0.01
N THR A 2 -4.56 18.69 -1.07
CA THR A 2 -3.49 17.84 -1.65
C THR A 2 -2.32 17.52 -0.70
N SER A 3 -1.86 18.50 0.09
CA SER A 3 -0.84 18.27 1.12
C SER A 3 -1.30 17.29 2.21
N ASP A 4 -2.61 17.20 2.45
CA ASP A 4 -3.15 16.38 3.54
C ASP A 4 -3.19 14.90 3.16
N LEU A 5 -3.55 14.61 1.90
CA LEU A 5 -3.49 13.26 1.35
C LEU A 5 -2.04 12.77 1.20
N TYR A 6 -1.12 13.66 0.85
CA TYR A 6 0.31 13.36 0.85
C TYR A 6 0.76 12.87 2.22
N ASP A 7 0.35 13.53 3.30
CA ASP A 7 0.72 13.16 4.66
C ASP A 7 0.13 11.80 5.07
N VAL A 8 -1.13 11.53 4.71
CA VAL A 8 -1.75 10.21 4.94
C VAL A 8 -0.97 9.10 4.25
N VAL A 9 -0.67 9.27 2.96
CA VAL A 9 0.05 8.25 2.17
C VAL A 9 1.51 8.10 2.62
N SER A 10 2.20 9.21 2.93
CA SER A 10 3.57 9.18 3.46
C SER A 10 3.64 8.52 4.84
N SER A 11 2.64 8.78 5.69
CA SER A 11 2.50 8.12 7.00
C SER A 11 2.23 6.63 6.83
N TYR A 12 1.39 6.24 5.87
CA TYR A 12 1.11 4.84 5.57
C TYR A 12 2.40 4.04 5.32
N TYR A 13 3.25 4.45 4.37
CA TYR A 13 4.48 3.70 4.08
C TYR A 13 5.45 3.66 5.26
N ARG A 14 5.61 4.79 5.96
CA ARG A 14 6.48 4.85 7.15
C ARG A 14 6.05 3.87 8.23
N ASN A 15 4.75 3.75 8.48
CA ASN A 15 4.21 2.83 9.48
C ASN A 15 4.28 1.37 9.01
N ILE A 16 4.02 1.10 7.72
CA ILE A 16 4.23 -0.25 7.15
C ILE A 16 5.69 -0.70 7.31
N ASP A 17 6.64 0.17 7.00
CA ASP A 17 8.08 -0.15 7.09
C ASP A 17 8.55 -0.22 8.55
N GLY A 18 7.95 0.57 9.43
CA GLY A 18 8.18 0.53 10.89
C GLY A 18 7.47 -0.63 11.61
N GLY A 19 6.64 -1.40 10.92
CA GLY A 19 5.89 -2.52 11.50
C GLY A 19 4.64 -2.13 12.31
N ASP A 20 4.26 -0.85 12.33
CA ASP A 20 3.02 -0.39 12.97
C ASP A 20 1.82 -0.55 12.03
N LEU A 21 1.35 -1.79 11.90
CA LEU A 21 0.23 -2.13 11.04
C LEU A 21 -1.08 -1.46 11.49
N GLY A 22 -1.28 -1.28 12.79
CA GLY A 22 -2.49 -0.65 13.32
C GLY A 22 -2.60 0.80 12.85
N THR A 23 -1.53 1.57 13.03
CA THR A 23 -1.49 2.96 12.56
C THR A 23 -1.53 3.02 11.03
N ALA A 24 -0.77 2.17 10.33
CA ALA A 24 -0.77 2.14 8.87
C ALA A 24 -2.17 1.92 8.28
N LEU A 25 -2.90 0.92 8.78
CA LEU A 25 -4.18 0.50 8.22
C LEU A 25 -5.36 1.35 8.70
N SER A 26 -5.17 2.21 9.72
CA SER A 26 -6.20 3.10 10.25
C SER A 26 -6.78 4.09 9.23
N CYS A 27 -6.04 4.40 8.16
CA CYS A 27 -6.48 5.30 7.11
C CYS A 27 -7.53 4.71 6.16
N PHE A 28 -7.74 3.38 6.14
CA PHE A 28 -8.74 2.74 5.28
C PHE A 28 -10.15 2.88 5.86
N SER A 29 -11.13 3.20 5.01
CA SER A 29 -12.54 3.14 5.36
C SER A 29 -12.94 1.69 5.67
N SER A 30 -14.01 1.50 6.45
CA SER A 30 -14.47 0.16 6.82
C SER A 30 -14.84 -0.72 5.63
N ASP A 31 -15.24 -0.11 4.51
CA ASP A 31 -15.66 -0.72 3.25
C ASP A 31 -14.62 -0.59 2.13
N ALA A 32 -13.40 -0.14 2.43
CA ALA A 32 -12.38 0.12 1.42
C ALA A 32 -12.02 -1.12 0.59
N VAL A 33 -11.69 -0.91 -0.68
CA VAL A 33 -11.26 -1.98 -1.58
C VAL A 33 -9.77 -1.88 -1.88
N TYR A 34 -9.03 -2.97 -1.70
CA TYR A 34 -7.62 -3.04 -2.06
C TYR A 34 -7.37 -4.15 -3.09
N ARG A 35 -6.79 -3.80 -4.24
CA ARG A 35 -6.37 -4.75 -5.27
C ARG A 35 -4.86 -4.76 -5.42
N ARG A 36 -4.31 -5.96 -5.51
CA ARG A 36 -2.88 -6.22 -5.71
C ARG A 36 -2.72 -7.45 -6.61
N PRO A 37 -1.82 -7.43 -7.60
CA PRO A 37 -1.55 -8.57 -8.47
C PRO A 37 -1.29 -9.85 -7.68
N GLY A 38 -1.86 -10.96 -8.14
CA GLY A 38 -1.74 -12.27 -7.50
C GLY A 38 -2.79 -12.57 -6.43
N TYR A 39 -3.70 -11.64 -6.12
CA TYR A 39 -4.74 -11.83 -5.11
C TYR A 39 -6.11 -11.36 -5.62
N SER A 40 -7.18 -11.98 -5.11
CA SER A 40 -8.53 -11.42 -5.22
C SER A 40 -8.62 -10.06 -4.55
N ALA A 41 -9.58 -9.22 -4.96
CA ALA A 41 -9.82 -7.95 -4.31
C ALA A 41 -10.15 -8.16 -2.82
N LEU A 42 -9.47 -7.41 -1.96
CA LEU A 42 -9.71 -7.36 -0.52
C LEU A 42 -10.80 -6.30 -0.29
N VAL A 43 -11.94 -6.71 0.25
CA VAL A 43 -13.12 -5.84 0.43
C VAL A 43 -13.38 -5.63 1.92
N GLY A 44 -13.31 -4.37 2.34
CA GLY A 44 -13.45 -3.91 3.72
C GLY A 44 -12.15 -3.99 4.52
N ARG A 45 -11.99 -3.06 5.48
CA ARG A 45 -10.75 -2.91 6.27
C ARG A 45 -10.33 -4.19 6.97
N ALA A 46 -11.28 -4.96 7.49
CA ALA A 46 -10.99 -6.24 8.15
C ALA A 46 -10.27 -7.24 7.22
N SER A 47 -10.65 -7.31 5.94
CA SER A 47 -9.97 -8.18 4.97
C SER A 47 -8.56 -7.70 4.64
N ILE A 48 -8.35 -6.38 4.65
CA ILE A 48 -7.04 -5.75 4.45
C ILE A 48 -6.13 -6.05 5.65
N GLU A 49 -6.64 -5.88 6.87
CA GLU A 49 -5.94 -6.22 8.11
C GLU A 49 -5.53 -7.70 8.14
N GLU A 50 -6.47 -8.60 7.82
CA GLU A 50 -6.20 -10.04 7.73
C GLU A 50 -5.10 -10.36 6.71
N TYR A 51 -5.12 -9.71 5.54
CA TYR A 51 -4.06 -9.88 4.54
C TYR A 51 -2.68 -9.54 5.12
N TYR A 52 -2.54 -8.41 5.80
CA TYR A 52 -1.24 -8.01 6.38
C TYR A 52 -0.80 -8.93 7.51
N ALA A 53 -1.73 -9.44 8.32
CA ALA A 53 -1.43 -10.31 9.45
C ALA A 53 -1.02 -11.73 9.00
N SER A 54 -1.83 -12.37 8.16
CA SER A 54 -1.72 -13.82 7.91
C SER A 54 -1.29 -14.18 6.49
N THR A 55 -1.66 -13.38 5.49
CA THR A 55 -1.52 -13.78 4.06
C THR A 55 -0.30 -13.18 3.38
N ARG A 56 0.17 -12.02 3.82
CA ARG A 56 1.25 -11.27 3.19
C ARG A 56 2.54 -12.08 3.18
N ILE A 57 3.08 -12.30 1.99
CA ILE A 57 4.32 -13.08 1.78
C ILE A 57 5.58 -12.34 2.24
N ILE A 58 5.51 -11.03 2.41
CA ILE A 58 6.64 -10.19 2.85
C ILE A 58 6.83 -10.37 4.36
N GLN A 59 8.03 -10.75 4.78
CA GLN A 59 8.40 -10.85 6.19
C GLN A 59 8.94 -9.51 6.72
N ARG A 60 9.90 -8.92 6.00
CA ARG A 60 10.54 -7.64 6.34
C ARG A 60 11.01 -6.93 5.08
N GLY A 61 11.19 -5.61 5.15
CA GLY A 61 11.69 -4.80 4.05
C GLY A 61 11.26 -3.35 4.19
N SER A 62 11.63 -2.52 3.22
CA SER A 62 11.29 -1.10 3.21
C SER A 62 10.95 -0.61 1.81
N HIS A 63 10.11 0.44 1.76
CA HIS A 63 9.78 1.14 0.54
C HIS A 63 10.70 2.34 0.37
N ARG A 64 11.25 2.50 -0.83
CA ARG A 64 11.89 3.72 -1.29
C ARG A 64 10.94 4.45 -2.23
N ILE A 65 10.30 5.50 -1.71
CA ILE A 65 9.34 6.29 -2.47
C ILE A 65 10.08 7.27 -3.38
N SER A 66 9.82 7.17 -4.68
CA SER A 66 10.44 8.04 -5.70
C SER A 66 9.58 9.26 -6.02
N SER A 67 8.25 9.13 -5.92
CA SER A 67 7.31 10.20 -6.20
C SER A 67 5.96 9.90 -5.54
N ILE A 68 5.32 10.96 -5.07
CA ILE A 68 3.92 10.98 -4.68
C ILE A 68 3.29 12.16 -5.43
N VAL A 69 2.24 11.90 -6.18
CA VAL A 69 1.48 12.90 -6.94
C VAL A 69 0.06 12.90 -6.39
N CYS A 70 -0.41 14.04 -5.91
CA CYS A 70 -1.77 14.20 -5.39
C CYS A 70 -2.59 15.04 -6.37
N ASP A 71 -3.78 14.57 -6.71
CA ASP A 71 -4.76 15.32 -7.49
C ASP A 71 -6.17 15.09 -6.92
N MET A 72 -6.83 16.16 -6.49
CA MET A 72 -8.15 16.13 -5.85
C MET A 72 -8.29 15.07 -4.73
N ASP A 73 -8.99 13.97 -5.02
CA ASP A 73 -9.27 12.82 -4.15
C ASP A 73 -8.42 11.58 -4.49
N GLU A 74 -7.42 11.73 -5.35
CA GLU A 74 -6.55 10.65 -5.80
C GLU A 74 -5.08 10.92 -5.45
N VAL A 75 -4.35 9.84 -5.16
CA VAL A 75 -2.89 9.89 -4.99
C VAL A 75 -2.27 8.77 -5.80
N ALA A 76 -1.27 9.10 -6.62
CA ALA A 76 -0.41 8.14 -7.29
C ALA A 76 0.96 8.12 -6.60
N VAL A 77 1.48 6.93 -6.35
CA VAL A 77 2.79 6.71 -5.74
C VAL A 77 3.61 5.85 -6.68
N ARG A 78 4.88 6.21 -6.87
CA ARG A 78 5.85 5.34 -7.53
C ARG A 78 7.02 5.10 -6.61
N GLY A 79 7.45 3.85 -6.48
CA GLY A 79 8.57 3.51 -5.61
C GLY A 79 9.20 2.19 -5.97
N TYR A 80 10.11 1.78 -5.09
CA TYR A 80 10.78 0.51 -5.13
C TYR A 80 10.68 -0.15 -3.75
N PHE A 81 10.48 -1.46 -3.71
CA PHE A 81 10.48 -2.23 -2.47
C PHE A 81 11.65 -3.21 -2.47
N GLU A 82 12.39 -3.23 -1.36
CA GLU A 82 13.42 -4.22 -1.08
C GLU A 82 13.11 -4.92 0.24
N GLY A 83 13.23 -6.24 0.27
CA GLY A 83 12.93 -7.00 1.46
C GLY A 83 13.18 -8.48 1.32
N VAL A 84 12.58 -9.24 2.23
CA VAL A 84 12.69 -10.69 2.32
C VAL A 84 11.30 -11.28 2.52
N SER A 85 11.00 -12.38 1.83
CA SER A 85 9.75 -13.11 2.00
C SER A 85 9.74 -13.94 3.29
N ARG A 86 8.59 -14.49 3.65
CA ARG A 86 8.45 -15.46 4.76
C ARG A 86 9.20 -16.78 4.54
N ASP A 87 9.57 -17.06 3.29
CA ASP A 87 10.39 -18.22 2.90
C ASP A 87 11.88 -17.83 2.69
N ASP A 88 12.32 -16.74 3.30
CA ASP A 88 13.69 -16.21 3.25
C ASP A 88 14.21 -15.87 1.83
N ARG A 89 13.32 -15.64 0.86
CA ARG A 89 13.70 -15.25 -0.49
C ARG A 89 13.85 -13.73 -0.59
N PRO A 90 14.91 -13.21 -1.24
CA PRO A 90 15.02 -11.78 -1.49
C PRO A 90 13.88 -11.31 -2.41
N LEU A 91 13.29 -10.17 -2.06
CA LEU A 91 12.25 -9.49 -2.81
C LEU A 91 12.78 -8.12 -3.24
N SER A 92 12.67 -7.80 -4.52
CA SER A 92 13.16 -6.56 -5.10
C SER A 92 12.27 -6.19 -6.28
N VAL A 93 11.44 -5.15 -6.14
CA VAL A 93 10.41 -4.86 -7.15
C VAL A 93 10.05 -3.37 -7.21
N GLY A 94 9.94 -2.83 -8.43
CA GLY A 94 9.35 -1.52 -8.67
C GLY A 94 7.84 -1.58 -8.58
N PHE A 95 7.20 -0.53 -8.08
CA PHE A 95 5.76 -0.50 -7.95
C PHE A 95 5.15 0.88 -8.22
N ALA A 96 3.87 0.85 -8.57
CA ALA A 96 2.99 2.00 -8.54
C ALA A 96 1.75 1.69 -7.71
N ASP A 97 1.36 2.59 -6.82
CA ASP A 97 0.10 2.51 -6.09
C ASP A 97 -0.80 3.69 -6.49
N PHE A 98 -2.07 3.41 -6.72
CA PHE A 98 -3.11 4.41 -6.94
C PHE A 98 -4.12 4.33 -5.81
N TRP A 99 -4.42 5.47 -5.21
CA TRP A 99 -5.26 5.61 -4.04
C TRP A 99 -6.43 6.53 -4.36
N ARG A 100 -7.63 6.19 -3.90
CA ARG A 100 -8.79 7.08 -3.89
C ARG A 100 -9.25 7.35 -2.47
N PHE A 101 -9.72 8.57 -2.23
CA PHE A 101 -10.08 9.06 -0.92
C PHE A 101 -11.52 9.59 -0.86
N ALA A 102 -12.16 9.41 0.29
CA ALA A 102 -13.31 10.19 0.71
C ALA A 102 -12.88 11.05 1.92
N GLY A 103 -12.60 12.33 1.69
CA GLY A 103 -11.94 13.17 2.68
C GLY A 103 -10.53 12.65 2.96
N ARG A 104 -10.26 12.18 4.19
CA ARG A 104 -8.96 11.59 4.58
C ARG A 104 -8.94 10.06 4.60
N MET A 105 -10.09 9.43 4.37
CA MET A 105 -10.20 7.97 4.41
C MET A 105 -9.95 7.39 3.03
N VAL A 106 -9.08 6.38 2.96
CA VAL A 106 -8.84 5.59 1.75
C VAL A 106 -10.06 4.72 1.51
N ILE A 107 -10.71 4.90 0.36
CA ILE A 107 -11.82 4.05 -0.09
C ILE A 107 -11.38 3.01 -1.12
N GLU A 108 -10.28 3.28 -1.82
CA GLU A 108 -9.72 2.34 -2.79
C GLU A 108 -8.19 2.45 -2.87
N ARG A 109 -7.53 1.31 -3.03
CA ARG A 109 -6.12 1.22 -3.43
C ARG A 109 -5.92 0.16 -4.50
N ASN A 110 -5.12 0.47 -5.51
CA ASN A 110 -4.66 -0.50 -6.51
C ASN A 110 -3.13 -0.46 -6.60
N THR A 111 -2.47 -1.60 -6.44
CA THR A 111 -1.03 -1.75 -6.65
C THR A 111 -0.71 -2.35 -8.01
N TYR A 112 0.36 -1.90 -8.65
CA TYR A 112 0.95 -2.47 -9.85
C TYR A 112 2.44 -2.73 -9.60
N PHE A 113 3.00 -3.78 -10.19
CA PHE A 113 4.43 -4.09 -10.12
C PHE A 113 5.07 -3.98 -11.49
N ASP A 114 6.31 -3.50 -11.49
CA ASP A 114 7.17 -3.56 -12.66
C ASP A 114 7.54 -5.03 -12.89
N VAL A 115 6.89 -5.62 -13.89
CA VAL A 115 7.16 -6.98 -14.38
C VAL A 115 7.67 -6.91 -15.81
N ALA A 116 8.36 -7.95 -16.26
CA ALA A 116 8.78 -8.04 -17.65
C ALA A 116 7.56 -7.86 -18.57
N ALA A 117 7.76 -7.13 -19.67
CA ALA A 117 6.76 -7.05 -20.72
C ALA A 117 6.43 -8.47 -21.22
N VAL A 118 5.15 -8.71 -21.49
CA VAL A 118 4.64 -9.98 -22.01
C VAL A 118 5.13 -10.28 -23.42
#